data_AF-A0ABD0Q141-F1
#
_entry.id   AF-A0ABD0Q141-F1
#
_cell.length_a   1.000
_cell.length_b   1.000
_cell.length_c   1.000
_cell.angle_alpha   90.00
_cell.angle_beta   90.00
_cell.angle_gamma   90.00
#
_symmetry.space_group_name_H-M   'P 1'
#
loop_
_entity.id
_entity.type
_entity.pdbx_description
1 polymer ?
#
loop_
_entity_poly.entity_id
_entity_poly.type
_entity_poly.pdbx_seq_one_letter_code
_entity_poly.pdbx_strand_id
1 'polypeptide(L)'
;NLPTFDSELKLCDVKEMLAGAPGPVKMVLEGVDVQRGHGLVLSEDGRQAELATLAVDAWHIREFDDFEIPPESVGQLHEGDTYVIRWKYSVTNVG
;
A
#
# COMPACT_ATOMS: atom_id res chain seq x y z
N ASN A 1 -27.93 23.08 25.46
CA ASN A 1 -26.78 23.64 24.73
C ASN A 1 -25.75 22.54 24.53
N LEU A 2 -25.77 21.88 23.38
CA LEU A 2 -24.72 20.94 23.00
C LEU A 2 -23.47 21.78 22.64
N PRO A 3 -22.26 21.47 23.12
CA PRO A 3 -21.07 22.19 22.69
C PRO A 3 -20.83 21.88 21.22
N THR A 4 -20.93 22.88 20.36
CA THR A 4 -20.45 22.82 18.98
C THR A 4 -18.93 22.66 19.04
N PHE A 5 -18.44 21.48 18.67
CA PHE A 5 -17.03 21.25 18.39
C PHE A 5 -16.64 21.96 17.09
N ASP A 6 -16.64 23.29 17.11
CA ASP A 6 -15.88 24.09 16.15
C ASP A 6 -14.41 24.01 16.56
N SER A 7 -13.81 22.85 16.33
CA SER A 7 -12.35 22.76 16.31
C SER A 7 -11.90 23.52 15.06
N GLU A 8 -11.48 24.77 15.22
CA GLU A 8 -10.86 25.55 14.14
C GLU A 8 -9.73 24.74 13.49
N LEU A 9 -9.95 24.27 12.27
CA LEU A 9 -8.94 23.54 11.52
C LEU A 9 -7.81 24.51 11.17
N LYS A 10 -6.65 24.35 11.82
CA LYS A 10 -5.43 25.07 11.44
C LYS A 10 -4.80 24.44 10.21
N LEU A 11 -4.34 25.28 9.29
CA LEU A 11 -3.48 24.86 8.18
C LEU A 11 -2.24 24.19 8.74
N CYS A 12 -1.96 22.98 8.26
CA CYS A 12 -0.79 22.21 8.68
C CYS A 12 0.44 22.68 7.89
N ASP A 13 1.58 22.92 8.56
CA ASP A 13 2.83 23.23 7.88
C ASP A 13 3.45 21.93 7.33
N VAL A 14 3.49 21.81 6.01
CA VAL A 14 4.00 20.63 5.31
C VAL A 14 5.49 20.37 5.63
N LYS A 15 6.28 21.42 5.86
CA LYS A 15 7.71 21.25 6.20
C LYS A 15 7.85 20.66 7.59
N GLU A 16 7.03 21.07 8.55
CA GLU A 16 7.01 20.49 9.89
C GLU A 16 6.53 19.03 9.87
N MET A 17 5.54 18.70 9.03
CA MET A 17 5.10 17.30 8.85
C MET A 17 6.20 16.39 8.29
N LEU A 18 7.06 16.93 7.42
CA LEU A 18 8.17 16.19 6.80
C LEU A 18 9.42 16.15 7.68
N ALA A 19 9.57 17.10 8.61
CA ALA A 19 10.70 17.18 9.51
C ALA A 19 10.68 15.99 10.48
N GLY A 20 11.50 14.97 10.19
CA GLY A 20 11.57 13.74 10.99
C GLY A 20 10.76 12.57 10.42
N ALA A 21 10.22 12.70 9.20
CA ALA A 21 9.66 11.56 8.49
C ALA A 21 10.74 10.46 8.38
N PRO A 22 10.43 9.22 8.80
CA PRO A 22 11.36 8.11 8.60
C PRO A 22 11.67 7.98 7.11
N GLY A 23 12.88 7.51 6.80
CA GLY A 23 13.26 7.22 5.41
C GLY A 23 12.23 6.30 4.73
N PRO A 24 12.18 6.28 3.39
CA PRO A 24 11.20 5.48 2.66
C PRO A 24 11.19 4.03 3.17
N VAL A 25 10.01 3.52 3.51
CA VAL A 25 9.84 2.12 3.86
C VAL A 25 10.17 1.30 2.62
N LYS A 26 11.19 0.45 2.73
CA LYS A 26 11.57 -0.48 1.68
C LYS A 26 10.77 -1.76 1.83
N MET A 27 10.33 -2.31 0.70
CA MET A 27 9.72 -3.63 0.65
C MET A 27 10.53 -4.44 -0.35
N VAL A 28 11.37 -5.35 0.14
CA VAL A 28 12.25 -6.15 -0.73
C VAL A 28 11.61 -7.50 -1.00
N LEU A 29 11.26 -7.76 -2.27
CA LEU A 29 10.81 -9.06 -2.77
C LEU A 29 11.79 -9.53 -3.83
N GLU A 30 12.29 -10.75 -3.69
CA GLU A 30 13.24 -11.35 -4.66
C GLU A 30 14.47 -10.46 -4.94
N GLY A 31 14.94 -9.71 -3.93
CA GLY A 31 16.09 -8.81 -4.06
C GLY A 31 15.77 -7.43 -4.66
N VAL A 32 14.54 -7.20 -5.12
CA VAL A 32 14.09 -5.90 -5.66
C VAL A 32 13.31 -5.14 -4.60
N ASP A 33 13.67 -3.88 -4.37
CA ASP A 33 12.84 -2.96 -3.58
C ASP A 33 11.62 -2.55 -4.41
N VAL A 34 10.50 -3.22 -4.16
CA VAL A 34 9.23 -3.03 -4.88
C VAL A 34 8.42 -1.83 -4.38
N GLN A 35 8.96 -1.03 -3.46
CA GLN A 35 8.41 0.26 -3.04
C GLN A 35 6.90 0.19 -2.72
N ARG A 36 6.08 0.98 -3.44
CA ARG A 36 4.61 1.02 -3.35
C ARG A 36 3.92 0.35 -4.54
N GLY A 37 4.62 -0.54 -5.24
CA GLY A 37 4.03 -1.38 -6.28
C GLY A 37 3.93 -0.77 -7.68
N HIS A 38 4.56 0.39 -7.93
CA HIS A 38 4.58 1.04 -9.24
C HIS A 38 5.83 1.90 -9.43
N GLY A 39 6.20 2.15 -10.70
CA GLY A 39 7.24 3.09 -11.11
C GLY A 39 8.63 2.45 -11.25
N LEU A 40 9.64 3.30 -11.41
CA LEU A 40 11.02 2.86 -11.59
C LEU A 40 11.61 2.26 -10.30
N VAL A 41 12.16 1.06 -10.45
CA VAL A 41 12.89 0.31 -9.42
C VAL A 41 14.30 -0.04 -9.93
N LEU A 42 15.14 -0.50 -9.01
CA LEU A 42 16.42 -1.13 -9.36
C LEU A 42 16.24 -2.64 -9.33
N SER A 43 16.53 -3.30 -10.45
CA SER A 43 16.65 -4.76 -10.56
C SER A 43 17.79 -5.28 -9.68
N GLU A 44 17.81 -6.59 -9.43
CA GLU A 44 18.87 -7.26 -8.66
C GLU A 44 20.28 -6.98 -9.22
N ASP A 45 20.40 -6.86 -10.55
CA ASP A 45 21.65 -6.54 -11.24
C ASP A 45 22.01 -5.03 -11.23
N GLY A 46 21.23 -4.20 -10.54
CA GLY A 46 21.42 -2.76 -10.41
C GLY A 46 20.93 -1.94 -11.60
N ARG A 47 20.28 -2.55 -12.61
CA ARG A 47 19.68 -1.84 -13.75
C ARG A 47 18.32 -1.25 -13.40
N GLN A 48 17.89 -0.25 -14.17
CA GLN A 48 16.54 0.28 -14.04
C GLN A 48 15.50 -0.70 -14.63
N ALA A 49 14.41 -0.89 -13.90
CA ALA A 49 13.24 -1.62 -14.36
C ALA A 49 11.97 -0.86 -13.98
N GLU A 50 10.91 -1.09 -14.73
CA GLU A 50 9.56 -0.60 -14.43
C GLU A 50 8.80 -1.65 -13.63
N LEU A 51 8.33 -1.25 -12.45
CA LEU A 51 7.41 -2.03 -11.63
C LEU A 51 5.97 -1.63 -11.95
N ALA A 52 5.11 -2.62 -12.17
CA ALA A 52 3.68 -2.39 -12.33
C ALA A 52 2.87 -3.38 -11.51
N THR A 53 1.88 -2.87 -10.76
CA THR A 53 0.85 -3.68 -10.15
C THR A 53 -0.16 -4.10 -11.22
N LEU A 54 -0.30 -5.41 -11.42
CA LEU A 54 -1.20 -5.98 -12.42
C LEU A 54 -2.57 -6.29 -11.81
N ALA A 55 -2.60 -6.80 -10.58
CA ALA A 55 -3.83 -7.07 -9.84
C ALA A 55 -3.57 -7.13 -8.34
N VAL A 56 -4.58 -6.77 -7.55
CA VAL A 56 -4.66 -7.04 -6.12
C VAL A 56 -6.00 -7.71 -5.89
N ASP A 57 -5.96 -8.99 -5.58
CA ASP A 57 -7.14 -9.80 -5.28
C ASP A 57 -7.15 -10.07 -3.77
N ALA A 58 -8.32 -10.08 -3.13
CA ALA A 58 -8.42 -10.31 -1.69
C ALA A 58 -9.60 -11.22 -1.34
N TRP A 59 -9.43 -12.03 -0.30
CA TRP A 59 -10.48 -12.89 0.27
C TRP A 59 -10.62 -12.60 1.76
N HIS A 60 -11.85 -12.56 2.23
CA HIS A 60 -12.16 -12.56 3.66
C HIS A 60 -12.33 -14.01 4.13
N ILE A 61 -11.55 -14.40 5.13
CA ILE A 61 -11.50 -15.77 5.65
C ILE A 61 -12.36 -15.87 6.90
N ARG A 62 -13.27 -16.84 6.92
CA ARG A 62 -14.11 -17.18 8.07
C ARG A 62 -13.82 -18.62 8.49
N GLU A 63 -14.34 -19.03 9.66
CA GLU A 63 -14.08 -20.36 10.23
C GLU A 63 -14.45 -21.54 9.30
N PHE A 64 -15.38 -21.35 8.37
CA PHE A 64 -15.92 -22.42 7.53
C PHE A 64 -16.03 -22.08 6.03
N ASP A 65 -15.61 -20.88 5.63
CA ASP A 65 -15.80 -20.36 4.27
C ASP A 65 -14.87 -19.18 4.00
N ASP A 66 -14.68 -18.85 2.73
CA ASP A 66 -14.04 -17.64 2.25
C ASP A 66 -14.87 -16.99 1.15
N PHE A 67 -14.77 -15.67 1.05
CA PHE A 67 -15.36 -14.96 -0.10
C PHE A 67 -14.40 -13.93 -0.65
N GLU A 68 -14.38 -13.83 -1.98
CA GLU A 68 -13.63 -12.80 -2.67
C GLU A 68 -14.24 -11.43 -2.37
N ILE A 69 -13.38 -10.49 -1.98
CA ILE A 69 -13.77 -9.12 -1.65
C ILE A 69 -14.03 -8.37 -2.97
N PRO A 70 -15.16 -7.64 -3.07
CA PRO A 70 -15.42 -6.79 -4.24
C PRO A 70 -14.27 -5.81 -4.50
N PRO A 71 -13.86 -5.57 -5.75
CA PRO A 71 -12.73 -4.69 -6.07
C PRO A 71 -12.80 -3.30 -5.42
N GLU A 72 -13.99 -2.72 -5.30
CA GLU A 72 -14.25 -1.41 -4.68
C GLU A 72 -14.05 -1.40 -3.15
N SER A 73 -14.05 -2.59 -2.53
CA SER A 73 -13.88 -2.79 -1.08
C SER A 73 -12.49 -3.33 -0.73
N VAL A 74 -11.65 -3.64 -1.72
CA VAL A 74 -10.25 -4.04 -1.48
C VAL A 74 -9.53 -2.91 -0.74
N GLY A 75 -9.05 -3.21 0.47
CA GLY A 75 -8.39 -2.25 1.38
C GLY A 75 -9.24 -1.78 2.56
N GLN A 76 -10.55 -2.10 2.58
CA GLN A 76 -11.41 -1.89 3.74
C GLN A 76 -11.35 -3.13 4.65
N LEU A 77 -10.39 -3.15 5.57
CA LEU A 77 -10.15 -4.29 6.46
C LEU A 77 -10.73 -4.01 7.84
N HIS A 78 -11.40 -5.01 8.43
CA HIS A 78 -11.94 -4.92 9.78
C HIS A 78 -10.99 -5.51 10.82
N GLU A 79 -10.90 -4.87 11.98
CA GLU A 79 -10.11 -5.36 13.10
C GLU A 79 -10.68 -6.68 13.63
N GLY A 80 -9.81 -7.66 13.87
CA GLY A 80 -10.19 -8.99 14.36
C GLY A 80 -10.50 -10.01 13.26
N ASP A 81 -10.67 -9.56 12.01
CA ASP A 81 -10.90 -10.42 10.86
C ASP A 81 -9.57 -10.92 10.24
N THR A 82 -9.66 -11.99 9.44
CA THR A 82 -8.52 -12.59 8.73
C THR A 82 -8.70 -12.48 7.22
N TYR A 83 -7.66 -12.07 6.52
CA TYR A 83 -7.70 -11.86 5.07
C TYR A 83 -6.53 -12.53 4.36
N VAL A 84 -6.78 -13.00 3.14
CA VAL A 84 -5.71 -13.38 2.18
C VAL A 84 -5.65 -12.29 1.12
N ILE A 85 -4.47 -11.75 0.88
CA ILE A 85 -4.23 -10.76 -0.17
C ILE A 85 -3.23 -11.33 -1.15
N ARG A 86 -3.61 -11.41 -2.42
CA ARG A 86 -2.74 -11.81 -3.52
C ARG A 86 -2.43 -10.60 -4.38
N TRP A 87 -1.17 -10.18 -4.34
CA TRP A 87 -0.65 -9.14 -5.22
C TRP A 87 0.08 -9.76 -6.40
N LYS A 88 -0.35 -9.40 -7.62
CA LYS A 88 0.33 -9.76 -8.87
C LYS A 88 1.02 -8.51 -9.41
N TYR A 89 2.31 -8.59 -9.65
CA TYR A 89 3.11 -7.51 -10.20
C TYR A 89 4.03 -8.00 -11.30
N SER A 90 4.53 -7.07 -12.11
CA SER A 90 5.61 -7.30 -13.07
C SER A 90 6.76 -6.35 -12.81
N VAL A 91 7.98 -6.85 -12.98
CA VAL A 91 9.21 -6.03 -13.08
C VAL A 91 9.76 -6.21 -14.48
N THR A 92 9.81 -5.12 -15.25
CA THR A 92 10.23 -5.14 -16.66
C THR A 92 11.45 -4.27 -16.83
N ASN A 93 12.56 -4.82 -17.31
CA ASN A 93 13.77 -4.02 -17.56
C ASN A 93 13.47 -2.86 -18.53
N VAL A 94 13.97 -1.68 -18.21
CA VAL A 94 13.97 -0.55 -19.13
C VAL A 94 15.13 -0.77 -20.10
N GLY A 95 14.84 -0.74 -21.41
CA GLY A 95 15.80 -0.97 -22.49
C GLY A 95 16.82 0.14 -22.69
#